data_AF-M1C7Z8-F1
#
_entry.id   AF-M1C7Z8-F1
#
_cell.length_a   1.000
_cell.length_b   1.000
_cell.length_c   1.000
_cell.angle_alpha   90.00
_cell.angle_beta   90.00
_cell.angle_gamma   90.00
#
_symmetry.space_group_name_H-M   'P 1'
#
loop_
_entity.id
_entity.type
_entity.pdbx_description
1 polymer ?
#
loop_
_entity_poly.entity_id
_entity_poly.type
_entity_poly.pdbx_seq_one_letter_code
_entity_poly.pdbx_strand_id
1 'polypeptide(L)'
;MLFEKLLFFMLICFSIRRLAGILIGLSYLILVYGLYVPDWFFEISSLNMESRSPVSGYGSSTQTVNCGVRGSLKPPCNVVGLIDRLLLGEKHLYQRPVYRRTKECSVNSPDYGPPPSNAPGWCLAPFDPEGILSSLMAAITCLVGLHFGHILVHVQDHLQRVIFWSVFSVFLTLAGYVLELAGVPLSKPLYTLSYMFITAGVSGLLLVVLYYIVDVKCFQKPMILFQWMGMNALILYALAACDLFSGALQGFYLYSPENNLVIIFFPLNVSSSSKLTHLLRSYF
;
A
#
# COMPACT_ATOMS: atom_id res chain seq x y z
N MET A 1 -45.50 0.75 3.64
CA MET A 1 -45.28 2.11 3.11
C MET A 1 -44.02 2.81 3.65
N LEU A 2 -43.81 2.97 4.98
CA LEU A 2 -42.56 3.60 5.50
C LEU A 2 -41.31 2.74 5.23
N PHE A 3 -41.40 1.43 5.43
CA PHE A 3 -40.32 0.48 5.18
C PHE A 3 -39.91 0.41 3.70
N GLU A 4 -40.87 0.37 2.77
CA GLU A 4 -40.58 0.41 1.32
C GLU A 4 -39.94 1.74 0.89
N LYS A 5 -40.38 2.87 1.43
CA LYS A 5 -39.75 4.17 1.17
C LYS A 5 -38.32 4.23 1.72
N LEU A 6 -38.07 3.62 2.89
CA LEU A 6 -36.73 3.50 3.47
C LEU A 6 -35.81 2.60 2.63
N LEU A 7 -36.34 1.44 2.19
CA LEU A 7 -35.62 0.49 1.34
C LEU A 7 -35.27 1.11 -0.01
N PHE A 8 -36.20 1.84 -0.62
CA PHE A 8 -35.99 2.55 -1.88
C PHE A 8 -34.93 3.65 -1.74
N PHE A 9 -34.97 4.44 -0.66
CA PHE A 9 -33.95 5.46 -0.37
C PHE A 9 -32.56 4.85 -0.16
N MET A 10 -32.47 3.72 0.58
CA MET A 10 -31.21 2.99 0.78
C MET A 10 -30.65 2.44 -0.54
N LEU A 11 -31.50 1.88 -1.40
CA LEU A 11 -31.11 1.38 -2.73
C LEU A 11 -30.62 2.51 -3.64
N ILE A 12 -31.27 3.67 -3.64
CA ILE A 12 -30.82 4.86 -4.39
C ILE A 12 -29.47 5.34 -3.87
N CYS A 13 -29.31 5.49 -2.55
CA CYS A 13 -28.05 5.94 -1.95
C CYS A 13 -26.91 4.96 -2.28
N PHE A 14 -27.19 3.66 -2.25
CA PHE A 14 -26.23 2.64 -2.65
C PHE A 14 -25.90 2.67 -4.15
N SER A 15 -26.89 2.93 -5.02
CA SER A 15 -26.67 3.11 -6.45
C SER A 15 -25.79 4.33 -6.75
N ILE A 16 -26.04 5.45 -6.07
CA ILE A 16 -25.24 6.69 -6.18
C ILE A 16 -23.80 6.43 -5.72
N ARG A 17 -23.60 5.71 -4.60
CA ARG A 17 -22.26 5.37 -4.10
C ARG A 17 -21.48 4.49 -5.09
N ARG A 18 -22.13 3.52 -5.74
CA ARG A 18 -21.51 2.70 -6.79
C ARG A 18 -21.14 3.55 -8.02
N LEU A 19 -22.04 4.42 -8.46
CA LEU A 19 -21.79 5.32 -9.57
C LEU A 19 -20.60 6.25 -9.28
N ALA A 20 -20.54 6.82 -8.07
CA ALA A 20 -19.42 7.65 -7.63
C ALA A 20 -18.09 6.88 -7.68
N GLY A 21 -18.04 5.64 -7.19
CA GLY A 21 -16.85 4.79 -7.28
C GLY A 21 -16.39 4.54 -8.72
N ILE A 22 -17.34 4.29 -9.64
CA ILE A 22 -17.04 4.10 -11.06
C ILE A 22 -16.50 5.39 -11.67
N LEU A 23 -17.12 6.54 -11.39
CA LEU A 23 -16.68 7.84 -11.92
C LEU A 23 -15.27 8.21 -11.42
N ILE A 24 -14.95 7.94 -10.14
CA ILE A 24 -13.61 8.16 -9.58
C ILE A 24 -12.59 7.20 -10.23
N GLY A 25 -12.96 5.94 -10.46
CA GLY A 25 -12.08 4.98 -11.13
C GLY A 25 -11.79 5.36 -12.59
N LEU A 26 -12.82 5.85 -13.30
CA LEU A 26 -12.67 6.33 -14.67
C LEU A 26 -11.81 7.58 -14.73
N SER A 27 -12.02 8.55 -13.83
CA SER A 27 -11.20 9.76 -13.79
C SER A 27 -9.73 9.43 -13.47
N TYR A 28 -9.47 8.48 -12.56
CA TYR A 28 -8.13 7.95 -12.30
C TYR A 28 -7.48 7.40 -13.59
N LEU A 29 -8.16 6.52 -14.31
CA LEU A 29 -7.63 5.94 -15.55
C LEU A 29 -7.37 6.98 -16.64
N ILE A 30 -8.30 7.93 -16.81
CA ILE A 30 -8.16 9.02 -17.78
C ILE A 30 -6.94 9.87 -17.45
N LEU A 31 -6.72 10.21 -16.17
CA LEU A 31 -5.55 10.98 -15.75
C LEU A 31 -4.27 10.20 -15.98
N VAL A 32 -4.18 8.96 -15.48
CA VAL A 32 -2.97 8.13 -15.55
C VAL A 32 -2.52 7.86 -16.99
N TYR A 33 -3.45 7.57 -17.91
CA TYR A 33 -3.11 7.24 -19.29
C TYR A 33 -3.21 8.42 -20.27
N GLY A 34 -3.98 9.46 -19.94
CA GLY A 34 -4.21 10.60 -20.82
C GLY A 34 -3.17 11.71 -20.69
N LEU A 35 -2.62 11.93 -19.49
CA LEU A 35 -1.66 13.00 -19.24
C LEU A 35 -0.25 12.67 -19.76
N TYR A 36 0.38 13.69 -20.35
CA TYR A 36 1.77 13.63 -20.79
C TYR A 36 2.70 14.07 -19.66
N VAL A 37 3.75 13.31 -19.40
CA VAL A 37 4.76 13.63 -18.38
C VAL A 37 5.97 14.25 -19.07
N PRO A 38 6.19 15.58 -18.91
CA PRO A 38 7.37 16.24 -19.45
C PRO A 38 8.63 15.90 -18.64
N ASP A 39 9.78 16.23 -19.23
CA ASP A 39 11.06 16.21 -18.54
C ASP A 39 11.08 17.26 -17.43
N TRP A 40 11.79 16.97 -16.35
CA TRP A 40 11.80 17.81 -15.17
C TRP A 40 13.15 17.73 -14.46
N PHE A 41 13.42 18.68 -13.56
CA PHE A 41 14.66 18.75 -12.81
C PHE A 41 14.36 18.90 -11.32
N PHE A 42 15.27 18.46 -10.47
CA PHE A 42 15.18 18.64 -9.03
C PHE A 42 16.54 18.99 -8.43
N GLU A 43 16.50 19.67 -7.28
CA GLU A 43 17.68 20.04 -6.53
C GLU A 43 18.04 18.97 -5.50
N ILE A 44 19.33 18.63 -5.43
CA ILE A 44 19.87 17.70 -4.45
C ILE A 44 20.65 18.47 -3.40
N SER A 45 20.11 18.47 -2.19
CA SER A 45 20.81 18.94 -1.00
C SER A 45 21.86 17.91 -0.58
N SER A 46 23.13 18.31 -0.58
CA SER A 46 24.33 17.49 -0.30
C SER A 46 24.39 16.89 1.11
N LEU A 47 23.43 17.15 1.98
CA LEU A 47 23.34 16.58 3.33
C LEU A 47 23.01 15.06 3.34
N ASN A 48 22.66 14.47 2.20
CA ASN A 48 22.29 13.04 2.08
C ASN A 48 23.37 12.15 1.45
N MET A 49 24.56 12.71 1.17
CA MET A 49 25.66 11.99 0.52
C MET A 49 26.82 11.78 1.50
N GLU A 50 26.64 10.89 2.48
CA GLU A 50 27.80 10.31 3.15
C GLU A 50 28.53 9.43 2.12
N SER A 51 29.83 9.73 1.94
CA SER A 51 30.81 9.11 1.02
C SER A 51 30.92 9.69 -0.41
N ARG A 52 31.50 10.90 -0.49
CA ARG A 52 32.67 11.19 -1.37
C ARG A 52 33.28 12.54 -0.97
N SER A 53 34.50 12.48 -0.41
CA SER A 53 35.61 13.47 -0.39
C SER A 53 35.30 14.97 -0.16
N PRO A 54 36.13 15.70 0.62
CA PRO A 54 35.86 17.11 0.95
C PRO A 54 36.21 18.00 -0.25
N VAL A 55 35.22 18.34 -1.07
CA VAL A 55 35.29 19.52 -1.93
C VAL A 55 34.45 20.60 -1.25
N SER A 56 35.16 21.59 -0.72
CA SER A 56 34.60 22.83 -0.21
C SER A 56 33.76 23.50 -1.30
N GLY A 57 32.44 23.46 -1.14
CA GLY A 57 31.48 24.14 -2.00
C GLY A 57 30.06 23.80 -1.59
N TYR A 58 29.36 24.76 -0.99
CA TYR A 58 27.93 24.69 -0.72
C TYR A 58 27.20 24.74 -2.07
N GLY A 59 27.13 23.61 -2.78
CA GLY A 59 26.54 23.51 -4.12
C GLY A 59 25.30 22.65 -4.11
N SER A 60 24.15 23.26 -4.40
CA SER A 60 22.95 22.52 -4.84
C SER A 60 23.27 21.95 -6.22
N SER A 61 23.28 20.61 -6.35
CA SER A 61 23.44 19.97 -7.66
C SER A 61 22.06 19.71 -8.24
N THR A 62 21.79 20.26 -9.43
CA THR A 62 20.55 20.00 -10.17
C THR A 62 20.69 18.73 -10.98
N GLN A 63 19.73 17.81 -10.83
CA GLN A 63 19.64 16.63 -11.67
C GLN A 63 18.41 16.70 -12.56
N THR A 64 18.58 16.35 -13.82
CA THR A 64 17.50 16.30 -14.82
C THR A 64 17.03 14.86 -14.99
N VAL A 65 15.71 14.70 -15.05
CA VAL A 65 15.04 13.43 -15.31
C VAL A 65 14.32 13.51 -16.64
N ASN A 66 14.77 12.67 -17.57
CA ASN A 66 14.21 12.59 -18.91
C ASN A 66 13.10 11.53 -18.90
N CYS A 67 11.85 11.97 -19.08
CA CYS A 67 10.66 11.16 -19.12
C CYS A 67 10.07 11.11 -20.53
N GLY A 68 9.61 12.25 -21.05
CA GLY A 68 9.02 12.38 -22.39
C GLY A 68 7.95 11.34 -22.77
N VAL A 69 7.16 10.82 -21.81
CA VAL A 69 6.28 9.65 -22.02
C VAL A 69 4.82 9.89 -21.59
N ARG A 70 3.90 9.07 -22.12
CA ARG A 70 2.50 8.97 -21.68
C ARG A 70 2.22 7.59 -21.08
N GLY A 71 1.35 7.52 -20.08
CA GLY A 71 0.87 6.25 -19.51
C GLY A 71 1.95 5.40 -18.83
N SER A 72 3.13 5.96 -18.56
CA SER A 72 4.18 5.24 -17.85
C SER A 72 3.86 5.16 -16.37
N LEU A 73 3.90 3.95 -15.83
CA LEU A 73 3.72 3.66 -14.40
C LEU A 73 5.06 3.45 -13.68
N LYS A 74 6.19 3.57 -14.40
CA LYS A 74 7.53 3.43 -13.82
C LYS A 74 7.93 4.71 -13.07
N PRO A 75 8.63 4.59 -11.93
CA PRO A 75 9.21 5.75 -11.27
C PRO A 75 10.38 6.31 -12.11
N PRO A 76 10.65 7.61 -12.02
CA PRO A 76 9.80 8.68 -11.48
C PRO A 76 8.82 9.25 -12.53
N CYS A 77 8.84 8.71 -13.75
CA CYS A 77 8.12 9.22 -14.92
C CYS A 77 6.68 8.75 -14.97
N ASN A 78 5.95 9.00 -13.88
CA ASN A 78 4.53 8.67 -13.76
C ASN A 78 3.68 9.93 -13.54
N VAL A 79 2.41 9.84 -13.92
CA VAL A 79 1.46 10.95 -13.82
C VAL A 79 1.15 11.30 -12.37
N VAL A 80 1.14 10.32 -11.47
CA VAL A 80 0.89 10.53 -10.04
C VAL A 80 1.90 11.53 -9.47
N GLY A 81 3.19 11.25 -9.65
CA GLY A 81 4.26 12.14 -9.22
C GLY A 81 4.27 13.49 -9.95
N LEU A 82 3.79 13.57 -11.20
CA LEU A 82 3.60 14.87 -11.88
C LEU A 82 2.53 15.71 -11.17
N ILE A 83 1.37 15.13 -10.87
CA ILE A 83 0.27 15.82 -10.19
C ILE A 83 0.71 16.25 -8.79
N ASP A 84 1.39 15.39 -8.05
CA ASP A 84 1.87 15.72 -6.70
C ASP A 84 2.89 16.86 -6.72
N ARG A 85 3.82 16.87 -7.70
CA ARG A 85 4.75 17.99 -7.90
C ARG A 85 4.05 19.30 -8.24
N LEU A 86 3.00 19.26 -9.07
CA LEU A 86 2.27 20.45 -9.48
C LEU A 86 1.39 21.03 -8.37
N LEU A 87 0.77 20.17 -7.55
CA LEU A 87 -0.19 20.59 -6.53
C LEU A 87 0.45 20.80 -5.14
N LEU A 88 1.31 19.89 -4.71
CA LEU A 88 1.97 19.98 -3.39
C LEU A 88 3.28 20.75 -3.47
N GLY A 89 3.95 20.74 -4.62
CA GLY A 89 5.27 21.33 -4.80
C GLY A 89 6.41 20.41 -4.36
N GLU A 90 7.59 20.58 -4.97
CA GLU A 90 8.74 19.68 -4.78
C GLU A 90 9.26 19.63 -3.34
N LYS A 91 9.13 20.74 -2.60
CA LYS A 91 9.58 20.84 -1.20
C LYS A 91 8.74 20.00 -0.23
N HIS A 92 7.48 19.73 -0.58
CA HIS A 92 6.57 18.93 0.24
C HIS A 92 6.71 17.43 -0.01
N LEU A 93 7.35 17.03 -1.10
CA LEU A 93 7.54 15.63 -1.44
C LEU A 93 8.56 14.95 -0.53
N TYR A 94 8.33 13.67 -0.29
CA TYR A 94 9.20 12.88 0.57
C TYR A 94 10.58 12.66 -0.08
N GLN A 95 11.62 13.07 0.63
CA GLN A 95 13.00 13.11 0.14
C GLN A 95 13.74 11.76 0.23
N ARG A 96 13.12 10.75 0.85
CA ARG A 96 13.67 9.39 0.99
C ARG A 96 12.74 8.37 0.33
N PRO A 97 12.57 8.43 -0.99
CA PRO A 97 11.57 7.62 -1.68
C PRO A 97 11.78 6.12 -1.48
N VAL A 98 10.67 5.37 -1.42
CA VAL A 98 10.69 3.91 -1.22
C VAL A 98 11.43 3.19 -2.36
N TYR A 99 11.38 3.71 -3.59
CA TYR A 99 12.08 3.10 -4.72
C TYR A 99 13.61 3.18 -4.62
N ARG A 100 14.20 3.92 -3.66
CA ARG A 100 15.65 3.85 -3.38
C ARG A 100 16.10 2.46 -2.96
N ARG A 101 15.16 1.61 -2.52
CA ARG A 101 15.38 0.20 -2.15
C ARG A 101 15.39 -0.76 -3.33
N THR A 102 15.05 -0.29 -4.53
CA THR A 102 15.07 -1.11 -5.74
C THR A 102 16.49 -1.51 -6.11
N LYS A 103 16.63 -2.61 -6.87
CA LYS A 103 17.93 -3.13 -7.33
C LYS A 103 18.73 -2.11 -8.16
N GLU A 104 18.02 -1.19 -8.81
CA GLU A 104 18.62 -0.13 -9.63
C GLU A 104 19.27 0.97 -8.77
N CYS A 105 18.79 1.15 -7.53
CA CYS A 105 19.16 2.27 -6.66
C CYS A 105 19.88 1.87 -5.36
N SER A 106 19.94 0.59 -5.00
CA SER A 106 20.61 0.10 -3.80
C SER A 106 21.33 -1.23 -4.04
N VAL A 107 22.61 -1.29 -3.65
CA VAL A 107 23.39 -2.54 -3.63
C VAL A 107 22.87 -3.55 -2.59
N ASN A 108 22.17 -3.08 -1.56
CA ASN A 108 21.61 -3.90 -0.48
C ASN A 108 20.12 -4.24 -0.70
N SER A 109 19.60 -4.10 -1.93
CA SER A 109 18.19 -4.36 -2.25
C SER A 109 17.73 -5.73 -1.69
N PRO A 110 16.59 -5.83 -1.00
CA PRO A 110 15.49 -4.85 -0.90
C PRO A 110 15.66 -3.79 0.19
N ASP A 111 16.83 -3.64 0.80
CA ASP A 111 17.08 -2.64 1.83
C ASP A 111 17.77 -1.39 1.28
N TYR A 112 17.77 -0.34 2.10
CA TYR A 112 18.52 0.87 1.80
C TYR A 112 20.01 0.57 1.82
N GLY A 113 20.73 1.16 0.87
CA GLY A 113 22.16 1.01 0.73
C GLY A 113 22.72 2.14 -0.14
N PRO A 114 24.05 2.19 -0.30
CA PRO A 114 24.66 3.11 -1.23
C PRO A 114 24.21 2.79 -2.67
N PRO A 115 24.02 3.81 -3.52
CA PRO A 115 23.69 3.60 -4.92
C PRO A 115 24.84 2.89 -5.65
N PRO A 116 24.56 1.93 -6.56
CA PRO A 116 25.58 1.31 -7.39
C PRO A 116 26.29 2.36 -8.27
N SER A 117 27.49 2.04 -8.77
CA SER A 117 28.28 2.97 -9.61
C SER A 117 27.56 3.43 -10.89
N ASN A 118 26.61 2.62 -11.38
CA ASN A 118 25.81 2.87 -12.57
C ASN A 118 24.35 3.25 -12.25
N ALA A 119 24.09 3.74 -11.03
CA ALA A 119 22.74 4.12 -10.63
C ALA A 119 22.21 5.29 -11.47
N PRO A 120 20.95 5.24 -11.93
CA PRO A 120 20.36 6.35 -12.65
C PRO A 120 20.09 7.54 -11.71
N GLY A 121 20.20 8.78 -12.23
CA GLY A 121 20.06 10.00 -11.44
C GLY A 121 18.70 10.15 -10.73
N TRP A 122 17.65 9.54 -11.29
CA TRP A 122 16.32 9.57 -10.68
C TRP A 122 16.21 8.78 -9.36
N CYS A 123 17.20 7.99 -8.96
CA CYS A 123 17.18 7.26 -7.69
C CYS A 123 17.03 8.17 -6.45
N LEU A 124 17.38 9.45 -6.58
CA LEU A 124 17.29 10.47 -5.54
C LEU A 124 16.10 11.43 -5.74
N ALA A 125 15.29 11.22 -6.76
CA ALA A 125 14.12 12.06 -7.01
C ALA A 125 13.17 12.03 -5.81
N PRO A 126 12.56 13.15 -5.42
CA PRO A 126 11.55 13.14 -4.37
C PRO A 126 10.25 12.49 -4.89
N PHE A 127 9.53 11.78 -4.02
CA PHE A 127 8.28 11.10 -4.38
C PHE A 127 7.39 10.92 -3.17
N ASP A 128 6.09 11.21 -3.33
CA ASP A 128 5.11 11.03 -2.27
C ASP A 128 4.40 9.67 -2.40
N PRO A 129 4.58 8.75 -1.44
CA PRO A 129 3.85 7.48 -1.43
C PRO A 129 2.34 7.65 -1.14
N GLU A 130 1.92 8.78 -0.57
CA GLU A 130 0.52 9.08 -0.21
C GLU A 130 -0.07 10.18 -1.10
N GLY A 131 0.34 10.19 -2.37
CA GLY A 131 -0.07 11.20 -3.34
C GLY A 131 -1.58 11.29 -3.55
N ILE A 132 -2.01 12.41 -4.15
CA ILE A 132 -3.43 12.78 -4.28
C ILE A 132 -4.19 11.71 -5.09
N LEU A 133 -3.58 11.20 -6.14
CA LEU A 133 -4.19 10.20 -7.01
C LEU A 133 -4.28 8.83 -6.34
N SER A 134 -3.32 8.49 -5.46
CA SER A 134 -3.35 7.28 -4.62
C SER A 134 -4.51 7.33 -3.62
N SER A 135 -4.77 8.51 -3.03
CA SER A 135 -5.89 8.73 -2.11
C SER A 135 -7.27 8.51 -2.78
N LEU A 136 -7.43 8.85 -4.06
CA LEU A 136 -8.66 8.55 -4.80
C LEU A 136 -8.91 7.04 -4.90
N MET A 137 -7.87 6.27 -5.20
CA MET A 137 -7.97 4.82 -5.27
C MET A 137 -8.20 4.19 -3.88
N ALA A 138 -7.62 4.78 -2.82
CA ALA A 138 -7.93 4.41 -1.44
C ALA A 138 -9.42 4.63 -1.11
N ALA A 139 -10.00 5.75 -1.55
CA ALA A 139 -11.43 6.01 -1.39
C ALA A 139 -12.31 4.97 -2.12
N ILE A 140 -11.92 4.53 -3.32
CA ILE A 140 -12.62 3.42 -4.03
C ILE A 140 -12.57 2.14 -3.19
N THR A 141 -11.43 1.83 -2.59
CA THR A 141 -11.29 0.63 -1.74
C THR A 141 -12.19 0.71 -0.51
N CYS A 142 -12.31 1.88 0.10
CA CYS A 142 -13.27 2.13 1.18
C CYS A 142 -14.72 1.92 0.71
N LEU A 143 -15.08 2.36 -0.50
CA LEU A 143 -16.40 2.12 -1.08
C LEU A 143 -16.66 0.63 -1.34
N VAL A 144 -15.65 -0.12 -1.77
CA VAL A 144 -15.72 -1.58 -1.90
C VAL A 144 -15.97 -2.22 -0.53
N GLY A 145 -15.23 -1.84 0.52
CA GLY A 145 -15.46 -2.32 1.88
C GLY A 145 -16.87 -1.98 2.41
N LEU A 146 -17.37 -0.79 2.11
CA LEU A 146 -18.74 -0.39 2.44
C LEU A 146 -19.79 -1.27 1.74
N HIS A 147 -19.50 -1.79 0.55
CA HIS A 147 -20.37 -2.77 -0.10
C HIS A 147 -20.44 -4.10 0.67
N PHE A 148 -19.32 -4.61 1.18
CA PHE A 148 -19.31 -5.79 2.05
C PHE A 148 -20.15 -5.56 3.31
N GLY A 149 -19.99 -4.40 3.96
CA GLY A 149 -20.78 -4.00 5.13
C GLY A 149 -22.27 -3.84 4.82
N HIS A 150 -22.62 -3.35 3.63
CA HIS A 150 -24.01 -3.26 3.19
C HIS A 150 -24.66 -4.65 3.10
N ILE A 151 -23.97 -5.62 2.49
CA ILE A 151 -24.45 -7.01 2.42
C ILE A 151 -24.61 -7.60 3.82
N LEU A 152 -23.67 -7.31 4.75
CA LEU A 152 -23.75 -7.74 6.15
C LEU A 152 -25.04 -7.28 6.85
N VAL A 153 -25.48 -6.05 6.60
CA VAL A 153 -26.67 -5.52 7.31
C VAL A 153 -27.98 -6.00 6.67
N HIS A 154 -28.02 -6.14 5.35
CA HIS A 154 -29.28 -6.37 4.62
C HIS A 154 -29.60 -7.85 4.38
N VAL A 155 -28.59 -8.68 4.13
CA VAL A 155 -28.80 -10.11 3.86
C VAL A 155 -28.79 -10.83 5.19
N GLN A 156 -29.94 -11.30 5.66
CA GLN A 156 -30.02 -11.93 6.99
C GLN A 156 -29.39 -13.33 7.01
N ASP A 157 -29.59 -14.12 5.96
CA ASP A 157 -29.15 -15.51 5.88
C ASP A 157 -27.62 -15.67 5.74
N HIS A 158 -27.01 -16.53 6.55
CA HIS A 158 -25.56 -16.75 6.59
C HIS A 158 -25.01 -17.31 5.28
N LEU A 159 -25.71 -18.27 4.67
CA LEU A 159 -25.27 -18.92 3.43
C LEU A 159 -25.31 -17.92 2.27
N GLN A 160 -26.39 -17.12 2.18
CA GLN A 160 -26.51 -16.07 1.16
C GLN A 160 -25.41 -15.01 1.30
N ARG A 161 -25.06 -14.57 2.52
CA ARG A 161 -23.94 -13.64 2.74
C ARG A 161 -22.64 -14.19 2.20
N VAL A 162 -22.31 -15.44 2.57
CA VAL A 162 -21.09 -16.13 2.13
C VAL A 162 -21.06 -16.27 0.61
N ILE A 163 -22.17 -16.62 -0.03
CA ILE A 163 -22.26 -16.72 -1.49
C ILE A 163 -22.05 -15.35 -2.14
N PHE A 164 -22.74 -14.30 -1.71
CA PHE A 164 -22.59 -12.97 -2.32
C PHE A 164 -21.18 -12.41 -2.17
N TRP A 165 -20.58 -12.51 -0.97
CA TRP A 165 -19.22 -12.06 -0.75
C TRP A 165 -18.21 -12.89 -1.54
N SER A 166 -18.33 -14.22 -1.56
CA SER A 166 -17.41 -15.06 -2.33
C SER A 166 -17.48 -14.78 -3.82
N VAL A 167 -18.67 -14.68 -4.41
CA VAL A 167 -18.86 -14.35 -5.83
C VAL A 167 -18.24 -12.99 -6.15
N PHE A 168 -18.52 -11.96 -5.33
CA PHE A 168 -17.99 -10.63 -5.54
C PHE A 168 -16.46 -10.57 -5.38
N SER A 169 -15.90 -11.24 -4.38
CA SER A 169 -14.46 -11.32 -4.16
C SER A 169 -13.71 -12.07 -5.26
N VAL A 170 -14.24 -13.20 -5.74
CA VAL A 170 -13.68 -13.93 -6.89
C VAL A 170 -13.72 -13.06 -8.13
N PHE A 171 -14.84 -12.37 -8.38
CA PHE A 171 -14.96 -11.44 -9.50
C PHE A 171 -13.92 -10.32 -9.46
N LEU A 172 -13.75 -9.66 -8.32
CA LEU A 172 -12.73 -8.61 -8.15
C LEU A 172 -11.31 -9.15 -8.36
N THR A 173 -11.00 -10.31 -7.78
CA THR A 173 -9.68 -10.93 -7.94
C THR A 173 -9.39 -11.25 -9.41
N LEU A 174 -10.36 -11.85 -10.12
CA LEU A 174 -10.23 -12.17 -11.53
C LEU A 174 -10.08 -10.91 -12.39
N ALA A 175 -10.90 -9.89 -12.15
CA ALA A 175 -10.83 -8.62 -12.85
C ALA A 175 -9.45 -7.94 -12.67
N GLY A 176 -8.89 -8.00 -11.47
CA GLY A 176 -7.56 -7.46 -11.18
C GLY A 176 -6.44 -8.21 -11.92
N TYR A 177 -6.49 -9.54 -11.97
CA TYR A 177 -5.55 -10.33 -12.79
C TYR A 177 -5.70 -10.06 -14.29
N VAL A 178 -6.92 -9.90 -14.80
CA VAL A 178 -7.16 -9.52 -16.20
C VAL A 178 -6.52 -8.17 -16.51
N LEU A 179 -6.61 -7.20 -15.59
CA LEU A 179 -5.97 -5.89 -15.75
C LEU A 179 -4.43 -5.96 -15.70
N GLU A 180 -3.88 -6.85 -14.87
CA GLU A 180 -2.45 -7.12 -14.86
C GLU A 180 -1.98 -7.67 -16.22
N LEU A 181 -2.71 -8.64 -16.77
CA LEU A 181 -2.46 -9.18 -18.11
C LEU A 181 -2.67 -8.15 -19.23
N ALA A 182 -3.58 -7.19 -19.05
CA ALA A 182 -3.79 -6.07 -19.96
C ALA A 182 -2.66 -5.03 -19.91
N GLY A 183 -1.67 -5.20 -19.02
CA GLY A 183 -0.46 -4.37 -18.96
C GLY A 183 -0.46 -3.34 -17.83
N VAL A 184 -1.38 -3.41 -16.86
CA VAL A 184 -1.37 -2.54 -15.67
C VAL A 184 -0.56 -3.21 -14.54
N PRO A 185 0.73 -2.87 -14.34
CA PRO A 185 1.57 -3.49 -13.32
C PRO A 185 1.02 -3.32 -11.90
N LEU A 186 1.30 -4.30 -11.05
CA LEU A 186 0.97 -4.25 -9.63
C LEU A 186 1.92 -3.32 -8.89
N SER A 187 1.46 -2.10 -8.62
CA SER A 187 2.25 -1.08 -7.93
C SER A 187 1.55 -0.63 -6.65
N LYS A 188 2.12 -1.01 -5.49
CA LYS A 188 1.66 -0.54 -4.18
C LYS A 188 1.76 0.98 -4.02
N PRO A 189 2.88 1.66 -4.34
CA PRO A 189 3.00 3.11 -4.10
C PRO A 189 2.10 3.98 -5.00
N LEU A 190 1.78 3.51 -6.21
CA LEU A 190 0.85 4.19 -7.12
C LEU A 190 -0.61 3.80 -6.86
N TYR A 191 -0.82 2.84 -5.97
CA TYR A 191 -2.10 2.20 -5.66
C TYR A 191 -2.92 1.90 -6.92
N THR A 192 -2.29 1.21 -7.88
CA THR A 192 -2.84 0.90 -9.21
C THR A 192 -4.18 0.16 -9.14
N LEU A 193 -5.02 0.33 -10.17
CA LEU A 193 -6.34 -0.31 -10.26
C LEU A 193 -6.27 -1.85 -10.18
N SER A 194 -5.30 -2.49 -10.84
CA SER A 194 -5.08 -3.94 -10.75
C SER A 194 -4.74 -4.39 -9.33
N TYR A 195 -3.82 -3.67 -8.67
CA TYR A 195 -3.46 -3.90 -7.27
C TYR A 195 -4.66 -3.74 -6.33
N MET A 196 -5.48 -2.71 -6.51
CA MET A 196 -6.68 -2.49 -5.69
C MET A 196 -7.68 -3.65 -5.83
N PHE A 197 -7.99 -4.08 -7.05
CA PHE A 197 -8.94 -5.18 -7.26
C PHE A 197 -8.45 -6.52 -6.72
N ILE A 198 -7.17 -6.86 -6.90
CA ILE A 198 -6.59 -8.09 -6.33
C ILE A 198 -6.62 -8.04 -4.80
N THR A 199 -6.15 -6.93 -4.19
CA THR A 199 -6.10 -6.83 -2.73
C THR A 199 -7.48 -6.78 -2.09
N ALA A 200 -8.44 -6.06 -2.68
CA ALA A 200 -9.83 -6.05 -2.24
C ALA A 200 -10.51 -7.43 -2.41
N GLY A 201 -10.23 -8.12 -3.52
CA GLY A 201 -10.74 -9.46 -3.77
C GLY A 201 -10.21 -10.49 -2.77
N VAL A 202 -8.89 -10.55 -2.59
CA VAL A 202 -8.23 -11.49 -1.66
C VAL A 202 -8.62 -11.19 -0.21
N SER A 203 -8.67 -9.93 0.21
CA SER A 203 -9.13 -9.55 1.56
C SER A 203 -10.60 -9.92 1.77
N GLY A 204 -11.46 -9.78 0.76
CA GLY A 204 -12.84 -10.23 0.84
C GLY A 204 -12.98 -11.76 0.93
N LEU A 205 -12.15 -12.54 0.22
CA LEU A 205 -12.10 -14.00 0.40
C LEU A 205 -11.66 -14.38 1.81
N LEU A 206 -10.64 -13.70 2.35
CA LEU A 206 -10.19 -13.90 3.72
C LEU A 206 -11.31 -13.57 4.72
N LEU A 207 -12.06 -12.48 4.49
CA LEU A 207 -13.22 -12.13 5.30
C LEU A 207 -14.28 -13.23 5.28
N VAL A 208 -14.57 -13.82 4.11
CA VAL A 208 -15.52 -14.94 3.98
C VAL A 208 -15.06 -16.15 4.80
N VAL A 209 -13.78 -16.51 4.72
CA VAL A 209 -13.22 -17.65 5.48
C VAL A 209 -13.32 -17.38 6.99
N LEU A 210 -12.93 -16.20 7.44
CA LEU A 210 -12.98 -15.82 8.84
C LEU A 210 -14.43 -15.78 9.36
N TYR A 211 -15.35 -15.21 8.60
CA TYR A 211 -16.77 -15.18 8.93
C TYR A 211 -17.36 -16.59 9.05
N TYR A 212 -17.04 -17.48 8.11
CA TYR A 212 -17.51 -18.86 8.17
C TYR A 212 -17.02 -19.61 9.42
N ILE A 213 -15.74 -19.42 9.79
CA ILE A 213 -15.16 -20.05 10.98
C ILE A 213 -15.80 -19.50 12.28
N VAL A 214 -15.95 -18.19 12.39
CA VAL A 214 -16.40 -17.52 13.62
C VAL A 214 -17.91 -17.60 13.79
N ASP A 215 -18.68 -17.24 12.77
CA ASP A 215 -20.13 -17.07 12.86
C ASP A 215 -20.91 -18.33 12.49
N VAL A 216 -20.42 -19.16 11.55
CA VAL A 216 -21.13 -20.40 11.14
C VAL A 216 -20.67 -21.60 11.94
N LYS A 217 -19.35 -21.76 12.16
CA LYS A 217 -18.78 -22.87 12.94
C LYS A 217 -18.63 -22.55 14.44
N CYS A 218 -18.96 -21.33 14.88
CA CYS A 218 -18.93 -20.88 16.28
C CYS A 218 -17.57 -21.03 16.99
N PHE A 219 -16.44 -20.99 16.26
CA PHE A 219 -15.09 -21.07 16.84
C PHE A 219 -14.58 -19.71 17.34
N GLN A 220 -15.25 -19.13 18.34
CA GLN A 220 -14.98 -17.76 18.80
C GLN A 220 -13.75 -17.64 19.71
N LYS A 221 -13.51 -18.63 20.58
CA LYS A 221 -12.47 -18.56 21.64
C LYS A 221 -11.04 -18.24 21.14
N PRO A 222 -10.49 -18.89 20.09
CA PRO A 222 -9.16 -18.55 19.60
C PRO A 222 -9.12 -17.21 18.84
N MET A 223 -10.28 -16.70 18.38
CA MET A 223 -10.38 -15.50 17.56
C MET A 223 -10.47 -14.20 18.37
N ILE A 224 -10.56 -14.29 19.71
CA ILE A 224 -10.55 -13.13 20.62
C ILE A 224 -9.27 -12.31 20.46
N LEU A 225 -8.12 -12.97 20.21
CA LEU A 225 -6.85 -12.28 19.94
C LEU A 225 -6.94 -11.42 18.67
N PHE A 226 -7.45 -12.00 17.58
CA PHE A 226 -7.63 -11.29 16.30
C PHE A 226 -8.66 -10.16 16.41
N GLN A 227 -9.71 -10.34 17.22
CA GLN A 227 -10.65 -9.27 17.51
C GLN A 227 -9.98 -8.09 18.23
N TRP A 228 -9.17 -8.36 19.27
CA TRP A 228 -8.42 -7.32 19.98
C TRP A 228 -7.46 -6.59 19.06
N MET A 229 -6.75 -7.32 18.20
CA MET A 229 -5.88 -6.74 17.18
C MET A 229 -6.66 -5.86 16.20
N GLY A 230 -7.83 -6.31 15.74
CA GLY A 230 -8.67 -5.55 14.81
C GLY A 230 -9.22 -4.25 15.41
N MET A 231 -9.64 -4.27 16.68
CA MET A 231 -10.13 -3.07 17.39
C MET A 231 -9.03 -2.04 17.64
N ASN A 232 -7.77 -2.46 17.72
CA ASN A 232 -6.61 -1.61 18.00
C ASN A 232 -5.64 -1.51 16.81
N ALA A 233 -6.15 -1.61 15.58
CA ALA A 233 -5.33 -1.69 14.37
C ALA A 233 -4.37 -0.51 14.19
N LEU A 234 -4.77 0.72 14.53
CA LEU A 234 -3.89 1.90 14.44
C LEU A 234 -2.71 1.84 15.42
N ILE A 235 -2.95 1.36 16.64
CA ILE A 235 -1.89 1.19 17.65
C ILE A 235 -0.90 0.14 17.17
N LEU A 236 -1.39 -1.00 16.67
CA LEU A 236 -0.53 -2.05 16.10
C LEU A 236 0.27 -1.56 14.89
N TYR A 237 -0.36 -0.79 13.99
CA TYR A 237 0.33 -0.17 12.86
C TYR A 237 1.46 0.75 13.32
N ALA A 238 1.20 1.63 14.29
CA ALA A 238 2.22 2.52 14.84
C ALA A 238 3.36 1.74 15.55
N LEU A 239 3.03 0.71 16.32
CA LEU A 239 4.00 -0.15 16.99
C LEU A 239 4.91 -0.90 16.00
N ALA A 240 4.35 -1.34 14.87
CA ALA A 240 5.09 -2.00 13.81
C ALA A 240 5.97 -1.01 13.02
N ALA A 241 5.43 0.15 12.64
CA ALA A 241 6.14 1.16 11.84
C ALA A 241 7.30 1.82 12.61
N CYS A 242 7.16 1.99 13.92
CA CYS A 242 8.21 2.57 14.77
C CYS A 242 9.27 1.55 15.21
N ASP A 243 9.24 0.31 14.69
CA ASP A 243 10.08 -0.81 15.15
C ASP A 243 9.97 -1.07 16.67
N LEU A 244 8.94 -0.53 17.34
CA LEU A 244 8.82 -0.54 18.80
C LEU A 244 8.55 -1.96 19.31
N PHE A 245 7.84 -2.75 18.52
CA PHE A 245 7.61 -4.16 18.79
C PHE A 245 8.91 -4.98 18.69
N SER A 246 9.72 -4.76 17.63
CA SER A 246 11.02 -5.42 17.48
C SER A 246 11.98 -5.00 18.60
N GLY A 247 12.01 -3.70 18.91
CA GLY A 247 12.81 -3.15 20.01
C GLY A 247 12.40 -3.69 21.37
N ALA A 248 11.10 -3.84 21.64
CA ALA A 248 10.61 -4.46 22.87
C ALA A 248 11.02 -5.93 22.97
N LEU A 249 10.84 -6.73 21.91
CA LEU A 249 11.24 -8.14 21.89
C LEU A 249 12.75 -8.36 22.03
N GLN A 250 13.56 -7.46 21.48
CA GLN A 250 15.01 -7.50 21.64
C GLN A 250 15.46 -6.96 23.00
N GLY A 251 14.74 -5.98 23.57
CA GLY A 251 15.05 -5.34 24.85
C GLY A 251 14.79 -6.24 26.06
N PHE A 252 13.85 -7.18 25.97
CA PHE A 252 13.68 -8.23 26.98
C PHE A 252 14.64 -9.39 26.71
N TYR A 253 15.77 -9.38 27.42
CA TYR A 253 16.74 -10.47 27.43
C TYR A 253 16.82 -11.10 28.82
N LEU A 254 17.02 -12.42 28.86
CA LEU A 254 17.23 -13.15 30.12
C LEU A 254 18.72 -13.35 30.34
N TYR A 255 19.23 -12.79 31.44
CA TYR A 255 20.60 -12.94 31.97
C TYR A 255 21.72 -12.33 31.11
N SER A 256 21.71 -12.50 29.79
CA SER A 256 22.70 -11.98 28.85
C SER A 256 22.00 -11.41 27.61
N PRO A 257 22.50 -10.31 27.01
CA PRO A 257 21.93 -9.72 25.80
C PRO A 257 21.89 -10.65 24.59
N GLU A 258 22.64 -11.75 24.61
CA GLU A 258 22.60 -12.79 23.56
C GLU A 258 21.37 -13.70 23.65
N ASN A 259 20.69 -13.74 24.81
CA ASN A 259 19.50 -14.55 25.05
C ASN A 259 18.23 -13.68 25.04
N ASN A 260 17.95 -13.07 23.89
CA ASN A 260 16.74 -12.28 23.70
C ASN A 260 15.51 -13.17 23.45
N LEU A 261 14.31 -12.64 23.72
CA LEU A 261 13.05 -13.37 23.51
C LEU A 261 12.81 -13.78 22.05
N VAL A 262 13.47 -13.10 21.09
CA VAL A 262 13.38 -13.43 19.66
C VAL A 262 13.92 -14.84 19.39
N ILE A 263 15.06 -15.21 19.98
CA ILE A 263 15.67 -16.53 19.82
C ILE A 263 14.83 -17.63 20.50
N ILE A 264 14.16 -17.28 21.61
CA ILE A 264 13.34 -18.22 22.39
C ILE A 264 12.01 -18.53 21.68
N PHE A 265 11.32 -17.52 21.14
CA PHE A 265 10.03 -17.70 20.45
C PHE A 265 10.18 -18.15 19.00
N PHE A 266 11.31 -17.88 18.34
CA PHE A 266 11.59 -18.30 16.96
C PHE A 266 12.92 -19.08 16.87
N PRO A 267 12.96 -20.34 17.35
CA PRO A 267 14.20 -21.13 17.47
C PRO A 267 14.75 -21.70 16.15
N LEU A 268 14.27 -21.23 14.99
CA LEU A 268 14.80 -21.67 13.70
C LEU A 268 16.17 -21.02 13.46
N ASN A 269 17.18 -21.88 13.30
CA ASN A 269 18.60 -21.58 13.15
C ASN A 269 18.92 -20.80 11.85
N VAL A 270 18.41 -19.58 11.74
CA VAL A 270 18.56 -18.69 10.60
C VAL A 270 18.64 -17.27 11.16
N SER A 271 19.48 -16.45 10.53
CA SER A 271 19.39 -14.99 10.49
C SER A 271 17.94 -14.52 10.24
N SER A 272 17.09 -14.60 11.26
CA SER A 272 15.64 -14.48 11.16
C SER A 272 15.15 -13.17 11.77
N SER A 273 15.96 -12.52 12.62
CA SER A 273 15.68 -11.13 12.96
C SER A 273 15.88 -10.24 11.72
N SER A 274 16.99 -10.37 10.99
CA SER A 274 17.12 -9.65 9.71
C SER A 274 16.01 -10.06 8.73
N LYS A 275 15.72 -11.35 8.53
CA LYS A 275 14.68 -11.78 7.56
C LYS A 275 13.24 -11.42 7.97
N LEU A 276 12.88 -11.43 9.25
CA LEU A 276 11.54 -11.02 9.70
C LEU A 276 11.39 -9.50 9.63
N THR A 277 12.43 -8.75 10.02
CA THR A 277 12.46 -7.29 9.83
C THR A 277 12.55 -6.94 8.35
N HIS A 278 13.27 -7.70 7.51
CA HIS A 278 13.30 -7.56 6.05
C HIS A 278 11.94 -7.91 5.45
N LEU A 279 11.23 -8.94 5.92
CA LEU A 279 9.88 -9.29 5.47
C LEU A 279 8.90 -8.20 5.88
N LEU A 280 8.82 -7.82 7.17
CA LEU A 280 7.97 -6.73 7.63
C LEU A 280 8.28 -5.42 6.91
N ARG A 281 9.57 -5.08 6.73
CA ARG A 281 10.00 -3.88 6.00
C ARG A 281 9.85 -4.02 4.49
N SER A 282 9.70 -5.20 3.90
CA SER A 282 9.34 -5.34 2.47
C SER A 282 7.82 -5.38 2.26
N TYR A 283 7.05 -5.67 3.31
CA TYR A 283 5.59 -5.59 3.33
C TYR A 283 5.05 -4.20 3.69
N PHE A 284 5.75 -3.42 4.53
CA PHE A 284 5.44 -2.01 4.84
C PHE A 284 6.25 -1.06 3.97
#